data_AF-A0A6M3LUG9-F1
#
_entry.id   AF-A0A6M3LUG9-F1
#
_cell.length_a   1.000
_cell.length_b   1.000
_cell.length_c   1.000
_cell.angle_alpha   90.00
_cell.angle_beta   90.00
_cell.angle_gamma   90.00
#
_symmetry.space_group_name_H-M   'P 1'
#
loop_
_entity.id
_entity.type
_entity.pdbx_description
1 polymer ?
#
loop_
_entity_poly.entity_id
_entity_poly.type
_entity_poly.pdbx_seq_one_letter_code
_entity_poly.pdbx_strand_id
1 'polypeptide(L)' 'MRQVKTDWQKRPVDLIFGEGYKLKTQGKCPTCKQSINVEEFRDGLSWKEYEIAGMCQSCQDKVFEEVEV' A
#
# COMPACT_ATOMS: atom_id res chain seq x y z
N MET A 1 3.66 6.90 -8.92
CA MET A 1 3.55 5.44 -9.18
C MET A 1 4.70 4.74 -8.46
N ARG A 2 4.45 3.65 -7.70
CA ARG A 2 5.53 2.95 -6.97
C ARG A 2 6.59 2.44 -7.95
N GLN A 3 7.85 2.68 -7.65
CA GLN A 3 8.96 2.20 -8.48
C GLN A 3 9.05 0.66 -8.39
N VAL A 4 9.09 0.00 -9.55
CA VAL A 4 9.35 -1.43 -9.63
C VAL A 4 10.84 -1.66 -9.41
N LYS A 5 11.17 -2.46 -8.41
CA LYS A 5 12.56 -2.79 -8.07
C LYS A 5 13.12 -3.82 -9.05
N THR A 6 14.36 -3.64 -9.48
CA THR A 6 15.13 -4.70 -10.16
C THR A 6 15.39 -5.86 -9.21
N ASP A 7 15.82 -7.01 -9.73
CA ASP A 7 16.05 -8.20 -8.89
C ASP A 7 17.08 -7.98 -7.78
N TRP A 8 18.11 -7.16 -8.04
CA TRP A 8 19.14 -6.81 -7.06
C TRP A 8 18.69 -5.80 -6.01
N GLN A 9 17.61 -5.07 -6.29
CA GLN A 9 17.03 -4.09 -5.36
C GLN A 9 15.96 -4.72 -4.46
N LYS A 10 15.47 -5.92 -4.80
CA LYS A 10 14.50 -6.65 -3.97
C LYS A 10 15.15 -7.03 -2.65
N ARG A 11 14.46 -6.73 -1.56
CA ARG A 11 14.86 -7.15 -0.22
C ARG A 11 14.33 -8.56 0.04
N PRO A 12 14.89 -9.32 0.99
CA PRO A 12 14.37 -10.64 1.36
C PRO A 12 12.86 -10.63 1.67
N VAL A 13 12.37 -9.58 2.34
CA VAL A 13 10.93 -9.40 2.62
C VAL A 13 10.08 -9.31 1.34
N ASP A 14 10.61 -8.72 0.26
CA ASP A 14 9.90 -8.59 -1.01
C ASP A 14 9.76 -9.97 -1.73
N LEU A 15 10.66 -10.91 -1.42
CA LEU A 15 10.64 -12.28 -1.93
C LEU A 15 9.74 -13.21 -1.08
N ILE A 16 9.86 -13.12 0.25
CA ILE A 16 9.05 -13.90 1.21
C ILE A 16 7.57 -13.56 1.05
N PHE A 17 7.24 -12.27 0.92
CA PHE A 17 5.87 -11.79 0.73
C PHE A 17 5.59 -11.44 -0.74
N GLY A 18 5.89 -12.38 -1.65
CA GLY A 18 5.86 -12.15 -3.09
C GLY A 18 4.50 -11.73 -3.67
N GLU A 19 3.37 -12.24 -3.17
CA GLU A 19 2.04 -11.84 -3.64
C GLU A 19 1.74 -10.36 -3.35
N GLY A 20 1.99 -9.93 -2.12
CA GLY A 20 1.81 -8.53 -1.72
C GLY A 20 2.74 -7.58 -2.49
N TYR A 21 3.96 -8.02 -2.81
CA TYR A 21 4.87 -7.27 -3.68
C TYR A 21 4.28 -7.11 -5.09
N LYS A 22 3.81 -8.19 -5.71
CA LYS A 22 3.20 -8.17 -7.06
C LYS A 22 1.97 -7.27 -7.14
N LEU A 23 1.11 -7.30 -6.12
CA LEU A 23 -0.06 -6.43 -6.09
C LEU A 23 0.34 -4.96 -6.02
N LYS A 24 1.31 -4.61 -5.16
CA LYS A 24 1.82 -3.24 -5.03
C LYS A 24 2.47 -2.72 -6.31
N THR A 25 3.19 -3.55 -7.06
CA THR A 25 3.79 -3.14 -8.35
C THR A 25 2.75 -2.96 -9.46
N GLN A 26 1.60 -3.61 -9.35
CA GLN A 26 0.44 -3.43 -10.24
C GLN A 26 -0.47 -2.25 -9.83
N GLY A 27 -0.11 -1.50 -8.78
CA GLY A 27 -0.97 -0.43 -8.26
C GLY A 27 -2.25 -0.94 -7.60
N LYS A 28 -2.22 -2.16 -7.04
CA LYS A 28 -3.35 -2.77 -6.31
C LYS A 28 -3.07 -2.81 -4.80
N CYS A 29 -4.13 -2.66 -4.02
CA CYS A 29 -4.10 -2.82 -2.58
C CYS A 29 -3.75 -4.29 -2.24
N PRO A 30 -2.74 -4.56 -1.40
CA PRO A 30 -2.38 -5.92 -1.01
C PRO A 30 -3.43 -6.58 -0.10
N THR A 31 -4.35 -5.79 0.47
CA THR A 31 -5.39 -6.27 1.40
C THR A 31 -6.67 -6.68 0.64
N CYS A 32 -7.25 -5.77 -0.15
CA CYS A 32 -8.50 -6.03 -0.89
C CYS A 32 -8.31 -6.37 -2.37
N LYS A 33 -7.08 -6.30 -2.91
CA LYS A 33 -6.74 -6.59 -4.32
C LYS A 33 -7.35 -5.65 -5.37
N GLN A 34 -8.08 -4.61 -4.94
CA GLN A 34 -8.60 -3.56 -5.82
C GLN A 34 -7.51 -2.57 -6.24
N SER A 35 -7.72 -1.88 -7.36
CA SER A 35 -6.83 -0.80 -7.81
C SER A 35 -6.81 0.35 -6.82
N ILE A 36 -5.65 0.96 -6.61
CA ILE A 36 -5.53 2.16 -5.78
C ILE A 36 -6.13 3.35 -6.53
N ASN A 37 -7.14 3.99 -5.94
CA ASN A 37 -7.65 5.27 -6.37
C ASN A 37 -6.99 6.38 -5.56
N VAL A 38 -6.30 7.31 -6.21
CA VAL A 38 -5.59 8.41 -5.54
C VAL A 38 -6.56 9.46 -5.00
N GLU A 39 -7.76 9.57 -5.59
CA GLU A 39 -8.79 10.51 -5.16
C GLU A 39 -9.52 10.06 -3.87
N GLU A 40 -9.34 8.80 -3.45
CA GLU A 40 -9.92 8.28 -2.20
C GLU A 40 -9.14 8.72 -0.95
N PHE A 41 -7.90 9.19 -1.10
CA PHE A 41 -7.10 9.59 0.05
C PHE A 41 -7.61 10.91 0.64
N ARG A 42 -7.91 10.91 1.94
CA ARG A 42 -8.51 12.08 2.60
C ARG A 42 -7.53 13.22 2.81
N ASP A 43 -6.29 12.88 3.15
CA ASP A 43 -5.28 13.86 3.54
C ASP A 43 -3.86 13.35 3.30
N GLY A 44 -2.90 14.22 3.62
CA GLY A 44 -1.48 13.91 3.51
C GLY A 44 -0.99 12.84 4.51
N LEU A 45 -1.70 12.60 5.61
CA LEU A 45 -1.37 11.53 6.56
C LEU A 45 -1.70 10.17 5.93
N SER A 46 -2.92 10.02 5.43
CA SER A 46 -3.42 8.84 4.72
C SER A 46 -2.55 8.51 3.49
N TRP A 47 -2.06 9.53 2.80
CA TRP A 47 -1.08 9.36 1.72
C TRP A 47 0.25 8.78 2.22
N LYS A 48 0.81 9.30 3.32
CA LYS A 48 2.07 8.77 3.90
C LYS A 48 1.89 7.33 4.38
N GLU A 49 0.75 7.01 4.97
CA GLU A 49 0.41 5.64 5.38
C GLU A 49 0.32 4.70 4.18
N TYR A 50 -0.24 5.16 3.06
CA TYR A 50 -0.18 4.42 1.79
C TYR A 50 1.26 4.21 1.31
N GLU A 51 2.15 5.19 1.40
CA GLU A 51 3.55 5.04 0.99
C GLU A 51 4.28 3.97 1.81
N ILE A 52 3.93 3.83 3.09
CA ILE A 52 4.51 2.85 4.01
C ILE A 52 3.87 1.46 3.81
N ALA A 53 2.55 1.34 3.96
CA ALA A 53 1.84 0.07 3.99
C ALA A 53 1.40 -0.41 2.60
N GLY A 54 0.99 0.54 1.75
CA GLY A 54 0.49 0.28 0.41
C GLY A 54 -0.99 -0.08 0.31
N MET A 55 -1.78 0.25 1.32
CA MET A 55 -3.22 -0.01 1.37
C MET A 55 -4.04 1.16 0.81
N CYS A 56 -5.19 0.89 0.17
CA CYS A 56 -6.16 1.94 -0.18
C CYS A 56 -6.79 2.56 1.07
N GLN A 57 -7.37 3.77 0.95
CA GLN A 57 -8.02 4.47 2.06
C GLN A 57 -9.07 3.59 2.76
N SER A 58 -9.96 2.94 2.02
CA SER A 58 -11.02 2.09 2.60
C SER A 58 -10.52 0.88 3.38
N CYS A 59 -9.28 0.43 3.14
CA CYS A 59 -8.63 -0.58 3.97
C CYS A 59 -7.88 0.03 5.15
N GLN A 60 -7.28 1.21 4.98
CA GLN A 60 -6.67 1.96 6.08
C GLN A 60 -7.73 2.26 7.16
N ASP A 61 -8.90 2.75 6.77
CA ASP A 61 -10.00 3.10 7.69
C ASP A 61 -10.51 1.93 8.55
N LYS A 62 -10.34 0.70 8.06
CA LYS A 62 -10.72 -0.52 8.80
C LYS A 62 -9.66 -0.96 9.80
N VAL A 63 -8.42 -0.50 9.62
CA VAL A 63 -7.26 -0.87 10.44
C VAL A 63 -6.94 0.23 11.45
N PHE A 64 -7.07 1.47 11.02
CA PHE A 64 -6.81 2.67 11.81
C PHE A 64 -8.16 3.33 12.07
N GLU A 65 -8.79 2.98 13.20
CA GLU A 65 -9.84 3.83 13.76
C GLU A 65 -9.15 5.11 14.26
N GLU A 66 -9.66 6.28 13.87
CA GLU A 66 -9.15 7.57 14.35
C GLU A 66 -9.34 7.62 15.87
N VAL A 67 -8.27 7.34 16.61
CA VAL A 67 -8.24 7.59 18.05
C VAL A 67 -8.01 9.08 18.22
N GLU A 68 -9.08 9.86 18.35
CA GLU A 68 -8.99 11.23 18.85
C GLU A 68 -8.40 11.18 20.26
N VAL A 69 -7.21 11.77 20.44
CA VAL A 69 -6.50 11.89 21.73
C VAL A 69 -6.46 13.34 22.17
#